data_AF-A0A835LXM6-F1
#
_entry.id   AF-A0A835LXM6-F1
#
_cell.length_a   1.000
_cell.length_b   1.000
_cell.length_c   1.000
_cell.angle_alpha   90.00
_cell.angle_beta   90.00
_cell.angle_gamma   90.00
#
_symmetry.space_group_name_H-M   'P 1'
#
loop_
_entity.id
_entity.type
_entity.pdbx_description
1 polymer ?
#
loop_
_entity_poly.entity_id
_entity_poly.type
_entity_poly.pdbx_seq_one_letter_code
_entity_poly.pdbx_strand_id
1 'polypeptide(L)' 'MRFYSSYRHCKWMPLTEYLAQSRIRGDRMFKKIIDMCIARLGKRYCGLQSHKVISKFDGKSSTLYYNVVEAPDNCLGR' A
#
# COMPACT_ATOMS: atom_id res chain seq x y z
N MET A 1 22.84 -15.78 0.64
CA MET A 1 21.55 -15.52 -0.06
C MET A 1 21.78 -14.47 -1.13
N ARG A 2 21.57 -14.80 -2.41
CA ARG A 2 21.63 -13.83 -3.51
C ARG A 2 20.21 -13.43 -3.87
N PHE A 3 19.83 -12.21 -3.51
CA PHE A 3 18.63 -11.59 -4.08
C PHE A 3 18.99 -11.14 -5.50
N TYR A 4 18.54 -11.86 -6.51
CA TYR A 4 18.52 -11.32 -7.87
C TYR A 4 17.43 -10.24 -7.92
N SER A 5 17.81 -8.99 -7.68
CA SER A 5 16.94 -7.84 -7.92
C SER A 5 17.20 -7.32 -9.33
N SER A 6 16.14 -7.18 -10.14
CA SER A 6 16.18 -6.59 -11.48
C SER A 6 16.60 -5.11 -11.47
N TYR A 7 16.64 -4.47 -10.31
CA TYR A 7 16.88 -3.05 -10.14
C TYR A 7 18.32 -2.79 -9.73
N ARG A 8 19.11 -2.20 -10.65
CA ARG A 8 20.52 -1.87 -10.39
C ARG A 8 20.72 -0.67 -9.46
N HIS A 9 19.70 0.17 -9.24
CA HIS A 9 19.81 1.38 -8.42
C HIS A 9 18.48 1.67 -7.71
N CYS A 10 18.45 1.51 -6.39
CA CYS A 10 17.37 1.99 -5.52
C CYS A 10 17.96 2.99 -4.54
N LYS A 11 17.33 4.15 -4.39
CA LYS A 11 17.70 5.18 -3.42
C LYS A 11 16.46 5.78 -2.77
N TRP A 12 16.58 6.18 -1.52
CA TRP A 12 15.58 7.06 -0.91
C TRP A 12 15.54 8.40 -1.67
N MET A 13 14.35 8.93 -1.89
CA MET A 13 14.12 10.18 -2.61
C MET A 13 13.03 10.97 -1.87
N PRO A 14 13.18 12.30 -1.73
CA PRO A 14 12.11 13.15 -1.21
C PRO A 14 10.81 12.96 -2.00
N LEU A 15 9.68 12.92 -1.31
CA LEU A 15 8.37 12.71 -1.96
C LEU A 15 8.06 13.81 -2.98
N THR A 16 8.47 15.05 -2.72
CA THR A 16 8.33 16.19 -3.63
C THR A 16 9.10 16.00 -4.93
N GLU A 17 10.33 15.49 -4.86
CA GLU A 17 11.14 15.14 -6.03
C GLU A 17 10.52 13.98 -6.81
N TYR A 18 10.01 12.97 -6.12
CA TYR A 18 9.32 11.84 -6.74
C TYR A 18 8.05 12.28 -7.49
N LEU A 19 7.22 13.13 -6.87
CA LEU A 19 6.01 13.71 -7.47
C LEU A 19 6.30 14.65 -8.65
N ALA A 20 7.52 15.18 -8.75
CA ALA A 20 7.93 16.04 -9.86
C ALA A 20 8.19 15.28 -11.16
N GLN A 21 8.40 13.96 -11.10
CA GLN A 21 8.72 13.15 -12.27
C GLN A 21 7.57 13.11 -13.29
N SER A 22 7.90 13.32 -14.56
CA SER A 22 6.90 13.36 -15.66
C SER A 22 6.07 12.08 -15.77
N ARG A 23 6.70 10.92 -15.53
CA ARG A 23 6.03 9.60 -15.52
C ARG A 23 4.96 9.48 -14.45
N ILE A 24 5.15 10.15 -13.32
CA ILE A 24 4.23 10.12 -12.18
C ILE A 24 3.07 11.10 -12.38
N ARG A 25 3.33 12.28 -12.98
CA ARG A 25 2.31 13.31 -13.22
C ARG A 25 1.28 12.94 -14.30
N GLY A 26 1.67 12.13 -15.29
CA GLY A 26 0.81 11.79 -16.43
C GLY A 26 -0.18 10.65 -16.20
N ASP A 27 -0.01 9.86 -15.14
CA ASP A 27 -0.75 8.62 -14.93
C ASP A 27 -1.73 8.73 -13.75
N ARG A 28 -3.01 8.44 -14.02
CA ARG A 28 -4.09 8.54 -13.02
C ARG A 28 -4.04 7.44 -11.96
N MET A 29 -3.52 6.25 -12.30
CA MET A 29 -3.33 5.17 -11.33
C MET A 29 -2.20 5.53 -10.36
N PHE A 30 -1.07 6.03 -10.85
CA PHE A 30 0.02 6.47 -9.97
C PHE A 30 -0.43 7.57 -9.02
N LYS A 31 -1.20 8.55 -9.51
CA LYS A 31 -1.79 9.58 -8.63
C LYS A 31 -2.60 8.99 -7.49
N LYS A 32 -3.54 8.07 -7.78
CA LYS A 32 -4.37 7.43 -6.75
C LYS A 32 -3.56 6.67 -5.71
N ILE A 33 -2.55 5.92 -6.15
CA ILE A 33 -1.67 5.17 -5.24
C ILE A 33 -0.89 6.12 -4.33
N ILE A 34 -0.36 7.22 -4.88
CA ILE A 34 0.41 8.19 -4.11
C ILE A 34 -0.49 8.93 -3.11
N ASP A 35 -1.70 9.30 -3.51
CA ASP A 35 -2.68 9.92 -2.61
C ASP A 35 -2.99 9.01 -1.40
N MET A 36 -3.13 7.70 -1.62
CA MET A 36 -3.27 6.71 -0.53
C MET A 36 -2.04 6.66 0.39
N CYS A 37 -0.83 6.68 -0.18
CA CYS A 37 0.41 6.70 0.59
C CYS A 37 0.54 7.97 1.44
N ILE A 38 0.22 9.14 0.89
CA ILE A 38 0.21 10.43 1.61
C ILE A 38 -0.83 10.40 2.73
N ALA A 39 -2.03 9.88 2.45
CA ALA A 39 -3.06 9.72 3.46
C ALA A 39 -2.60 8.78 4.60
N ARG A 40 -1.90 7.68 4.27
CA ARG A 40 -1.34 6.75 5.28
C ARG A 40 -0.27 7.41 6.13
N LEU A 41 0.66 8.17 5.53
CA LEU A 41 1.68 8.94 6.26
C LEU A 41 1.04 9.92 7.23
N GLY A 42 -0.06 10.56 6.81
CA GLY A 42 -0.84 11.45 7.67
C GLY A 42 -1.78 10.73 8.64
N LYS A 43 -1.69 9.40 8.81
CA LYS A 43 -2.59 8.59 9.65
C LYS A 43 -4.09 8.74 9.32
N ARG A 44 -4.41 9.11 8.07
CA ARG A 44 -5.78 9.32 7.56
C ARG A 44 -6.27 8.17 6.67
N TYR A 45 -5.47 7.11 6.53
CA TYR A 45 -5.82 5.94 5.73
C TYR A 45 -5.37 4.66 6.44
N CYS A 46 -6.27 3.69 6.60
CA CYS A 46 -5.97 2.41 7.25
C CYS A 46 -5.64 1.30 6.26
N GLY A 47 -6.01 1.47 5.00
CA GLY A 47 -5.95 0.39 4.02
C GLY A 47 -6.91 -0.75 4.34
N LEU A 48 -6.62 -1.90 3.72
CA LEU A 48 -7.31 -3.15 3.96
C LEU A 48 -6.35 -4.09 4.70
N GLN A 49 -6.85 -4.77 5.72
CA GLN A 49 -6.09 -5.81 6.42
C GLN A 49 -6.28 -7.15 5.71
N SER A 50 -5.19 -7.91 5.60
CA SER A 50 -5.21 -9.25 5.02
C SER A 50 -5.55 -10.30 6.10
N HIS A 51 -6.50 -11.17 5.77
CA HIS A 51 -6.92 -12.27 6.64
C HIS A 51 -6.91 -13.57 5.87
N LYS A 52 -6.14 -14.54 6.36
CA LYS A 52 -6.11 -15.87 5.78
C LYS A 52 -7.36 -16.63 6.22
N VAL A 53 -8.12 -17.13 5.26
CA VAL A 53 -9.36 -17.90 5.47
C VAL A 53 -9.27 -19.24 4.76
N ILE A 54 -9.97 -20.24 5.27
CA ILE A 54 -10.07 -21.57 4.64
C ILE A 54 -11.49 -21.72 4.10
N SER A 55 -11.59 -22.02 2.81
CA SER A 55 -12.87 -22.29 2.15
C SER A 55 -13.52 -23.54 2.74
N LYS A 56 -14.79 -23.42 3.15
CA LYS A 56 -15.57 -24.58 3.62
C LYS A 56 -15.95 -25.54 2.48
N PHE A 57 -15.95 -25.06 1.24
CA PHE A 57 -16.39 -25.85 0.08
C PHE A 57 -15.31 -26.80 -0.42
N ASP A 58 -14.07 -26.34 -0.51
CA ASP A 58 -12.94 -27.10 -1.09
C ASP A 58 -11.69 -27.15 -0.20
N GLY A 59 -11.76 -26.61 1.03
CA GLY A 59 -10.66 -26.65 1.99
C GLY A 59 -9.46 -25.78 1.63
N LYS A 60 -9.52 -24.99 0.56
CA LYS A 60 -8.38 -24.19 0.09
C LYS A 60 -8.20 -22.91 0.89
N SER A 61 -6.95 -22.52 1.12
CA SER A 61 -6.63 -21.24 1.74
C SER A 61 -6.78 -20.09 0.75
N SER A 62 -7.45 -19.03 1.18
CA SER A 62 -7.58 -17.75 0.47
C SER A 62 -7.22 -16.59 1.40
N THR A 63 -6.94 -15.42 0.83
CA THR A 63 -6.69 -14.19 1.60
C THR A 63 -7.81 -13.20 1.32
N LEU A 64 -8.55 -12.84 2.36
CA LEU A 64 -9.59 -11.82 2.33
C LEU A 64 -8.98 -10.47 2.75
N TYR A 65 -9.21 -9.43 1.95
CA TYR A 65 -8.80 -8.07 2.26
C TYR A 65 -10.05 -7.25 2.63
N TYR A 66 -10.14 -6.80 3.87
CA TYR A 66 -11.28 -5.99 4.33
C TYR A 66 -10.85 -4.91 5.30
N ASN A 67 -11.73 -3.93 5.50
CA ASN A 67 -11.49 -2.84 6.45
C ASN A 67 -11.81 -3.33 7.87
N VAL A 68 -10.83 -3.26 8.76
CA VAL A 68 -11.01 -3.59 10.18
C VAL A 68 -11.24 -2.29 10.94
N VAL A 69 -12.48 -2.07 11.36
CA VAL A 69 -12.92 -0.85 12.06
C VAL A 69 -12.24 -0.70 13.43
N GLU A 70 -11.69 -1.79 13.97
CA GLU A 70 -11.04 -1.88 15.29
C GLU A 70 -9.52 -2.10 15.22
N ALA A 71 -8.87 -1.75 14.10
CA ALA A 71 -7.41 -1.85 14.03
C ALA A 71 -6.79 -0.86 15.04
N PRO A 72 -5.86 -1.30 15.93
CA PRO A 72 -5.25 -0.44 16.95
C PRO A 72 -4.36 0.67 16.36
N ASP A 73 -4.15 0.67 15.04
CA ASP A 73 -3.24 1.58 14.37
C ASP A 73 -3.96 2.82 13.79
N ASN A 74 -4.29 3.73 14.70
CA ASN A 74 -4.09 5.17 14.53
C ASN A 74 -4.87 5.92 13.43
N CYS A 75 -5.94 5.37 12.85
CA CYS A 75 -6.73 6.09 11.85
C CYS A 75 -7.82 7.02 12.38
N LEU A 76 -7.96 7.11 13.70
CA LEU A 76 -8.86 8.05 14.34
C LEU A 76 -8.21 9.44 14.26
N GLY A 77 -8.42 10.11 13.13
CA GLY A 77 -8.11 11.53 13.00
C GLY A 77 -8.80 12.27 14.14
N ARG A 78 -7.99 12.82 15.05
CA ARG A 78 -8.43 13.85 15.99
C ARG A 78 -8.13 15.21 15.37
#